data_AF-R7LW08-F1
#
_entry.id   AF-R7LW08-F1
#
_cell.length_a   1.000
_cell.length_b   1.000
_cell.length_c   1.000
_cell.angle_alpha   90.00
_cell.angle_beta   90.00
_cell.angle_gamma   90.00
#
_symmetry.space_group_name_H-M   'P 1'
#
loop_
_entity.id
_entity.type
_entity.pdbx_description
1 polymer ?
#
loop_
_entity_poly.entity_id
_entity_poly.type
_entity_poly.pdbx_seq_one_letter_code
_entity_poly.pdbx_strand_id
1 'polypeptide(L)'
;MTSIHSFVNSLDNCQIGGTQLGRRNVPRYLYHLTTQNNYNKILKDGYIKSNHDLDLCSNLSGVFMFDLKNFTQRWVSMGVDCGDKLLTFAKALLMQVSKDDSNIVVLKIPTRFLSSKKLKCRSQVSKNDWHINNGDFATNQRHYTRKKEPLEYINETDIPIQNVIKIGEANSGFNLEKAFEEMNENYFDKINVAQVLQKLFQNTPEEKCINLILKQCNS
;
A
#
# COMPACT_ATOMS: atom_id res chain seq x y z
N MET A 1 -20.14 -33.95 0.17
CA MET A 1 -19.78 -33.28 1.44
C MET A 1 -18.33 -33.59 1.71
N THR A 2 -17.44 -32.62 1.48
CA THR A 2 -16.01 -32.82 1.60
C THR A 2 -15.49 -31.78 2.59
N SER A 3 -15.02 -32.27 3.73
CA SER A 3 -14.53 -31.51 4.88
C SER A 3 -13.29 -30.69 4.49
N ILE A 4 -13.30 -29.39 4.78
CA ILE A 4 -12.13 -28.52 4.67
C ILE A 4 -11.54 -28.39 6.08
N HIS A 5 -10.36 -28.98 6.31
CA HIS A 5 -9.56 -28.75 7.50
C HIS A 5 -8.75 -27.46 7.33
N SER A 6 -9.03 -26.45 8.17
CA SER A 6 -8.19 -25.26 8.30
C SER A 6 -7.24 -25.40 9.48
N PHE A 7 -5.93 -25.26 9.26
CA PHE A 7 -4.97 -25.04 10.34
C PHE A 7 -5.05 -23.59 10.81
N VAL A 8 -5.56 -23.39 12.02
CA VAL A 8 -5.46 -22.13 12.76
C VAL A 8 -4.20 -22.20 13.61
N ASN A 9 -3.15 -21.49 13.24
CA ASN A 9 -2.09 -21.14 14.17
C ASN A 9 -2.38 -19.74 14.71
N SER A 10 -2.68 -19.70 16.01
CA SER A 10 -2.86 -18.47 16.78
C SER A 10 -1.53 -17.72 16.86
N LEU A 11 -1.58 -16.43 16.55
CA LEU A 11 -0.59 -15.45 17.00
C LEU A 11 -1.32 -14.44 17.86
N ASP A 12 -1.84 -14.94 18.99
CA ASP A 12 -2.19 -14.08 20.12
C ASP A 12 -0.92 -13.97 20.98
N ASN A 13 -0.16 -12.89 20.78
CA ASN A 13 0.64 -12.26 21.83
C ASN A 13 1.18 -10.90 21.36
N CYS A 14 0.37 -9.86 21.60
CA CYS A 14 0.82 -8.49 21.83
C CYS A 14 -0.28 -7.74 22.61
N GLN A 15 -0.33 -7.91 23.93
CA GLN A 15 -0.92 -6.91 24.84
C GLN A 15 0.22 -5.93 25.25
N ILE A 16 0.08 -4.66 25.61
CA ILE A 16 -0.90 -3.94 26.46
C ILE A 16 -0.81 -2.43 26.11
N GLY A 17 -1.91 -1.66 26.22
CA GLY A 17 -1.86 -0.23 26.59
C GLY A 17 -2.76 0.74 25.81
N GLY A 18 -3.87 1.19 26.44
CA GLY A 18 -4.54 2.46 26.15
C GLY A 18 -5.88 2.39 25.39
N THR A 19 -6.98 2.50 26.13
CA THR A 19 -8.36 2.60 25.63
C THR A 19 -8.63 3.91 24.87
N GLN A 20 -8.73 3.83 23.54
CA GLN A 20 -9.61 4.69 22.73
C GLN A 20 -10.56 3.79 21.94
N LEU A 21 -11.80 3.65 22.41
CA LEU A 21 -12.83 2.74 21.87
C LEU A 21 -13.12 2.92 20.36
N GLY A 22 -12.65 3.98 19.71
CA GLY A 22 -12.87 4.25 18.28
C GLY A 22 -11.79 3.74 17.30
N ARG A 23 -10.62 3.26 17.75
CA ARG A 23 -9.48 2.94 16.84
C ARG A 23 -9.14 1.45 16.71
N ARG A 24 -9.85 0.55 17.40
CA ARG A 24 -9.52 -0.89 17.48
C ARG A 24 -9.39 -1.61 16.13
N ASN A 25 -9.98 -1.08 15.07
CA ASN A 25 -9.98 -1.73 13.76
C ASN A 25 -8.95 -1.15 12.79
N VAL A 26 -8.28 -0.03 13.10
CA VAL A 26 -7.33 0.58 12.16
C VAL A 26 -5.93 -0.04 12.37
N PRO A 27 -5.19 -0.38 11.31
CA PRO A 27 -3.81 -0.86 11.41
C PRO A 27 -2.95 0.09 12.25
N ARG A 28 -1.99 -0.44 13.02
CA ARG A 28 -1.09 0.39 13.86
C ARG A 28 -0.17 1.29 13.03
N TYR A 29 0.22 0.80 11.85
CA TYR A 29 1.07 1.50 10.90
C TYR A 29 0.46 1.39 9.50
N LEU A 30 0.58 2.48 8.74
CA LEU A 30 0.34 2.53 7.32
C LEU A 30 1.64 2.91 6.61
N TYR A 31 1.74 2.56 5.34
CA TYR A 31 2.94 2.75 4.54
C TYR A 31 2.62 3.55 3.29
N HIS A 32 3.47 4.51 2.99
CA HIS A 32 3.40 5.34 1.79
C HIS A 32 4.65 5.11 0.96
N LEU A 33 4.49 4.94 -0.36
CA LEU A 33 5.58 4.87 -1.31
C LEU A 33 5.65 6.18 -2.09
N THR A 34 6.87 6.67 -2.30
CA THR A 34 7.14 7.89 -3.05
C THR A 34 8.47 7.77 -3.78
N THR A 35 8.73 8.64 -4.75
CA THR A 35 10.07 8.79 -5.35
C THR A 35 11.02 9.48 -4.36
N GLN A 36 12.32 9.20 -4.45
CA GLN A 36 13.37 9.85 -3.63
C GLN A 36 13.43 11.36 -3.90
N ASN A 37 13.20 11.77 -5.16
CA ASN A 37 13.06 13.19 -5.51
C ASN A 37 11.91 13.86 -4.75
N ASN A 38 10.75 13.22 -4.69
CA ASN A 38 9.60 13.76 -3.96
C ASN A 38 9.80 13.67 -2.43
N TYR A 39 10.50 12.65 -1.93
CA TYR A 39 10.89 12.58 -0.52
C TYR A 39 11.78 13.77 -0.10
N ASN A 40 12.73 14.18 -0.94
CA ASN A 40 13.54 15.37 -0.68
C ASN A 40 12.69 16.66 -0.62
N LYS A 41 11.64 16.76 -1.45
CA LYS A 41 10.66 17.86 -1.38
C LYS A 41 9.85 17.80 -0.07
N ILE A 42 9.38 16.63 0.32
CA ILE A 42 8.67 16.39 1.59
C ILE A 42 9.54 16.84 2.79
N LEU A 43 10.83 16.52 2.78
CA LEU A 43 11.76 16.96 3.83
C LEU A 43 11.88 18.49 3.89
N LYS A 44 11.94 19.15 2.73
CA LYS A 44 12.02 20.61 2.64
C LYS A 44 10.72 21.29 3.08
N ASP A 45 9.58 20.75 2.65
CA ASP A 45 8.26 21.31 2.92
C ASP A 45 7.77 20.99 4.34
N GLY A 46 8.29 19.93 4.96
CA GLY A 46 7.91 19.47 6.29
C GLY A 46 6.66 18.59 6.33
N TYR A 47 6.07 18.29 5.17
CA TYR A 47 4.81 17.55 5.07
C TYR A 47 4.79 16.62 3.86
N ILE A 48 4.15 15.46 4.02
CA ILE A 48 3.61 14.71 2.88
C ILE A 48 2.33 15.40 2.47
N LYS A 49 2.35 16.06 1.31
CA LYS A 49 1.19 16.79 0.79
C LYS A 49 0.13 15.84 0.26
N SER A 50 -1.11 16.19 0.55
CA SER A 50 -2.29 15.57 -0.04
C SER A 50 -2.35 15.89 -1.53
N ASN A 51 -2.69 14.88 -2.32
CA ASN A 51 -2.94 15.02 -3.74
C ASN A 51 -4.33 14.48 -4.06
N HIS A 52 -4.93 14.99 -5.14
CA HIS A 52 -6.10 14.35 -5.70
C HIS A 52 -5.75 12.96 -6.22
N ASP A 53 -6.73 12.06 -6.19
CA ASP A 53 -6.62 10.74 -6.77
C ASP A 53 -6.27 10.80 -8.27
N LEU A 54 -5.63 9.75 -8.76
CA LEU A 54 -5.38 9.61 -10.20
C LEU A 54 -6.63 9.19 -10.96
N ASP A 55 -7.56 8.52 -10.28
CA ASP A 55 -8.87 8.22 -10.86
C ASP A 55 -9.73 9.49 -10.92
N LEU A 56 -10.00 9.95 -12.14
CA LEU A 56 -10.80 11.17 -12.40
C LEU A 56 -12.26 11.05 -11.93
N CYS A 57 -12.74 9.83 -11.70
CA CYS A 57 -14.09 9.57 -11.16
C CYS A 57 -14.11 9.60 -9.62
N SER A 58 -12.95 9.66 -8.98
CA SER A 58 -12.81 9.67 -7.52
C SER A 58 -12.92 11.09 -6.97
N ASN A 59 -13.61 11.23 -5.84
CA ASN A 59 -13.67 12.47 -5.05
C ASN A 59 -12.62 12.47 -3.93
N LEU A 60 -11.70 11.50 -3.93
CA LEU A 60 -10.69 11.36 -2.88
C LEU A 60 -9.52 12.30 -3.15
N SER A 61 -9.12 13.01 -2.11
CA SER A 61 -7.86 13.75 -2.06
C SER A 61 -7.21 13.46 -0.72
N GLY A 62 -5.91 13.18 -0.73
CA GLY A 62 -5.20 12.83 0.49
C GLY A 62 -3.82 12.24 0.25
N VAL A 63 -3.24 11.73 1.34
CA VAL A 63 -2.05 10.88 1.30
C VAL A 63 -2.51 9.43 1.22
N PHE A 64 -2.20 8.78 0.10
CA PHE A 64 -2.55 7.39 -0.17
C PHE A 64 -1.52 6.44 0.45
N MET A 65 -2.01 5.41 1.12
CA MET A 65 -1.21 4.49 1.92
C MET A 65 -1.81 3.09 1.89
N PHE A 66 -1.04 2.10 2.32
CA PHE A 66 -1.52 0.73 2.52
C PHE A 66 -1.12 0.21 3.89
N ASP A 67 -1.80 -0.81 4.39
CA ASP A 67 -1.31 -1.61 5.49
C ASP A 67 -0.54 -2.83 4.95
N LEU A 68 0.55 -3.20 5.63
CA LEU A 68 1.45 -4.23 5.12
C LEU A 68 0.79 -5.61 5.01
N LYS A 69 -0.14 -5.95 5.91
CA LYS A 69 -0.78 -7.27 5.92
C LYS A 69 -1.72 -7.42 4.73
N ASN A 70 -2.58 -6.44 4.48
CA ASN A 70 -3.47 -6.45 3.32
C ASN A 70 -2.66 -6.36 2.02
N PHE A 71 -1.68 -5.46 1.95
CA PHE A 71 -0.84 -5.27 0.77
C PHE A 71 -0.18 -6.58 0.35
N THR A 72 0.50 -7.22 1.28
CA THR A 72 1.25 -8.45 0.98
C THR A 72 0.37 -9.68 0.79
N GLN A 73 -0.89 -9.69 1.23
CA GLN A 73 -1.80 -10.82 0.98
C GLN A 73 -2.68 -10.63 -0.25
N ARG A 74 -3.04 -9.38 -0.57
CA ARG A 74 -4.09 -9.03 -1.55
C ARG A 74 -3.53 -8.22 -2.70
N TRP A 75 -2.75 -7.17 -2.44
CA TRP A 75 -2.26 -6.33 -3.53
C TRP A 75 -1.24 -7.03 -4.42
N VAL A 76 -0.45 -7.95 -3.86
CA VAL A 76 0.53 -8.74 -4.64
C VAL A 76 -0.10 -9.87 -5.45
N SER A 77 -1.36 -10.24 -5.18
CA SER A 77 -2.03 -11.41 -5.75
C SER A 77 -3.33 -11.10 -6.49
N MET A 78 -3.88 -9.90 -6.30
CA MET A 78 -5.09 -9.40 -6.95
C MET A 78 -4.74 -8.20 -7.81
N GLY A 79 -5.50 -8.00 -8.88
CA GLY A 79 -5.20 -6.97 -9.86
C GLY A 79 -6.20 -6.93 -11.00
N VAL A 80 -5.82 -6.24 -12.06
CA VAL A 80 -6.56 -6.16 -13.31
C VAL A 80 -6.09 -7.27 -14.24
N ASP A 81 -7.03 -8.05 -14.75
CA ASP A 81 -6.76 -9.05 -15.78
C ASP A 81 -6.46 -8.33 -17.10
N CYS A 82 -5.25 -8.55 -17.63
CA CYS A 82 -4.78 -7.99 -18.89
C CYS A 82 -4.58 -9.10 -19.95
N GLY A 83 -5.42 -10.15 -19.92
CA GLY A 83 -5.34 -11.30 -20.80
C GLY A 83 -4.39 -12.36 -20.24
N ASP A 84 -3.21 -12.50 -20.84
CA ASP A 84 -2.25 -13.54 -20.44
C ASP A 84 -1.54 -13.23 -19.10
N LYS A 85 -1.79 -12.05 -18.52
CA LYS A 85 -1.11 -11.55 -17.33
C LYS A 85 -2.05 -10.82 -16.40
N LEU A 86 -1.79 -10.98 -15.10
CA LEU A 86 -2.42 -10.18 -14.05
C LEU A 86 -1.54 -8.98 -13.69
N LEU A 87 -2.04 -7.76 -13.93
CA LEU A 87 -1.43 -6.54 -13.39
C LEU A 87 -1.86 -6.39 -11.93
N THR A 88 -1.04 -6.91 -11.01
CA THR A 88 -1.34 -6.85 -9.58
C THR A 88 -1.33 -5.41 -9.08
N PHE A 89 -2.14 -5.08 -8.08
CA PHE A 89 -2.20 -3.72 -7.51
C PHE A 89 -0.85 -3.27 -6.95
N ALA A 90 -0.08 -4.19 -6.36
CA ALA A 90 1.27 -3.90 -5.89
C ALA A 90 2.20 -3.53 -7.05
N LYS A 91 2.08 -4.22 -8.19
CA LYS A 91 2.86 -3.93 -9.40
C LYS A 91 2.48 -2.58 -9.98
N ALA A 92 1.18 -2.30 -10.12
CA ALA A 92 0.68 -1.01 -10.58
C ALA A 92 1.20 0.14 -9.70
N LEU A 93 1.15 -0.02 -8.37
CA LEU A 93 1.70 0.97 -7.43
C LEU A 93 3.20 1.16 -7.64
N LEU A 94 3.99 0.08 -7.72
CA LEU A 94 5.44 0.17 -7.93
C LEU A 94 5.79 0.82 -9.28
N MET A 95 5.03 0.55 -10.34
CA MET A 95 5.18 1.24 -11.63
C MET A 95 4.91 2.74 -11.47
N GLN A 96 3.80 3.11 -10.82
CA GLN A 96 3.42 4.51 -10.59
C GLN A 96 4.45 5.28 -9.77
N VAL A 97 5.03 4.67 -8.73
CA VAL A 97 6.08 5.32 -7.91
C VAL A 97 7.47 5.20 -8.52
N SER A 98 7.62 4.47 -9.63
CA SER A 98 8.84 4.41 -10.45
C SER A 98 8.68 5.26 -11.73
N LYS A 99 8.08 6.44 -11.59
CA LYS A 99 7.82 7.32 -12.74
C LYS A 99 9.05 8.08 -13.23
N ASP A 100 10.00 8.35 -12.34
CA ASP A 100 11.28 8.96 -12.66
C ASP A 100 12.43 7.97 -12.41
N ASP A 101 13.66 8.36 -12.77
CA ASP A 101 14.87 7.53 -12.55
C ASP A 101 15.31 7.47 -11.07
N SER A 102 14.55 8.04 -10.13
CA SER A 102 14.93 8.06 -8.73
C SER A 102 14.46 6.80 -8.00
N ASN A 103 15.15 6.48 -6.89
CA ASN A 103 14.78 5.33 -6.08
C ASN A 103 13.38 5.50 -5.48
N ILE A 104 12.70 4.38 -5.27
CA ILE A 104 11.49 4.32 -4.46
C ILE A 104 11.88 4.44 -2.99
N VAL A 105 11.16 5.25 -2.23
CA VAL A 105 11.27 5.40 -0.78
C VAL A 105 10.00 4.88 -0.12
N VAL A 106 10.16 4.12 0.97
CA VAL A 106 9.05 3.70 1.82
C VAL A 106 9.04 4.48 3.13
N LEU A 107 7.87 5.05 3.43
CA LEU A 107 7.59 5.82 4.62
C LEU A 107 6.59 5.07 5.50
N LYS A 108 6.96 4.84 6.76
CA LYS A 108 6.13 4.23 7.79
C LYS A 108 5.45 5.31 8.63
N ILE A 109 4.13 5.22 8.72
CA ILE A 109 3.27 6.24 9.33
C ILE A 109 2.48 5.59 10.48
N PRO A 110 2.78 5.92 11.75
CA PRO A 110 1.98 5.49 12.89
C PRO A 110 0.59 6.11 12.85
N THR A 111 -0.45 5.27 12.76
CA THR A 111 -1.84 5.76 12.65
C THR A 111 -2.35 6.47 13.89
N ARG A 112 -1.65 6.32 15.02
CA ARG A 112 -1.93 7.10 16.24
C ARG A 112 -1.87 8.61 16.00
N PHE A 113 -1.04 9.07 15.06
CA PHE A 113 -0.89 10.49 14.73
C PHE A 113 -1.89 10.99 13.67
N LEU A 114 -2.67 10.09 13.07
CA LEU A 114 -3.67 10.45 12.07
C LEU A 114 -5.03 10.70 12.73
N SER A 115 -5.82 11.59 12.12
CA SER A 115 -7.18 11.86 12.55
C SER A 115 -8.12 10.77 12.05
N SER A 116 -8.79 10.06 12.95
CA SER A 116 -9.74 9.00 12.57
C SER A 116 -10.94 9.52 11.76
N LYS A 117 -11.26 10.82 11.88
CA LYS A 117 -12.33 11.47 11.09
C LYS A 117 -11.91 11.79 9.65
N LYS A 118 -10.60 11.80 9.39
CA LYS A 118 -9.99 12.14 8.09
C LYS A 118 -9.28 10.95 7.46
N LEU A 119 -9.24 9.81 8.14
CA LEU A 119 -8.67 8.58 7.63
C LEU A 119 -9.78 7.73 7.01
N LYS A 120 -9.72 7.60 5.69
CA LYS A 120 -10.59 6.75 4.89
C LYS A 120 -9.90 5.45 4.50
N CYS A 121 -10.70 4.48 4.08
CA CYS A 121 -10.25 3.32 3.34
C CYS A 121 -11.19 3.03 2.16
N ARG A 122 -10.66 2.46 1.09
CA ARG A 122 -11.44 1.93 -0.03
C ARG A 122 -10.92 0.56 -0.44
N SER A 123 -11.77 -0.20 -1.12
CA SER A 123 -11.38 -1.44 -1.77
C SER A 123 -11.05 -1.18 -3.24
N GLN A 124 -9.99 -1.79 -3.76
CA GLN A 124 -9.58 -1.65 -5.17
C GLN A 124 -10.41 -2.51 -6.14
N VAL A 125 -11.35 -3.34 -5.64
CA VAL A 125 -12.16 -4.28 -6.44
C VAL A 125 -13.64 -4.33 -6.05
N SER A 126 -14.12 -3.33 -5.32
CA SER A 126 -15.51 -3.33 -4.86
C SER A 126 -16.48 -3.31 -6.04
N LYS A 127 -17.64 -3.95 -5.89
CA LYS A 127 -18.76 -3.79 -6.85
C LYS A 127 -19.60 -2.53 -6.59
N ASN A 128 -19.28 -1.80 -5.52
CA ASN A 128 -19.96 -0.57 -5.17
C ASN A 128 -19.03 0.61 -5.46
N ASP A 129 -19.20 1.18 -6.65
CA ASP A 129 -18.39 2.28 -7.18
C ASP A 129 -18.38 3.49 -6.25
N TRP A 130 -19.45 3.72 -5.49
CA TRP A 130 -19.49 4.79 -4.50
C TRP A 130 -18.37 4.67 -3.45
N HIS A 131 -18.12 3.46 -2.95
CA HIS A 131 -17.05 3.23 -1.97
C HIS A 131 -15.65 3.32 -2.58
N ILE A 132 -15.51 3.00 -3.86
CA ILE A 132 -14.25 3.15 -4.60
C ILE A 132 -13.94 4.64 -4.77
N ASN A 133 -14.95 5.42 -5.18
CA ASN A 133 -14.79 6.81 -5.57
C ASN A 133 -14.79 7.79 -4.38
N ASN A 134 -15.41 7.44 -3.25
CA ASN A 134 -15.52 8.35 -2.10
C ASN A 134 -14.81 7.84 -0.85
N GLY A 135 -14.45 6.55 -0.83
CA GLY A 135 -13.97 5.85 0.36
C GLY A 135 -15.06 5.66 1.42
N ASP A 136 -14.73 4.88 2.44
CA ASP A 136 -15.46 4.77 3.71
C ASP A 136 -14.52 5.16 4.85
N PHE A 137 -15.03 5.39 6.06
CA PHE A 137 -14.19 5.61 7.23
C PHE A 137 -13.29 4.41 7.48
N ALA A 138 -12.01 4.64 7.80
CA ALA A 138 -11.05 3.56 8.01
C ALA A 138 -11.42 2.62 9.18
N THR A 139 -12.28 3.06 10.09
CA THR A 139 -12.85 2.22 11.17
C THR A 139 -13.70 1.06 10.64
N ASN A 140 -14.22 1.19 9.41
CA ASN A 140 -15.05 0.20 8.72
C ASN A 140 -14.23 -0.80 7.90
N GLN A 141 -12.89 -0.70 7.89
CA GLN A 141 -11.99 -1.57 7.12
C GLN A 141 -12.29 -3.08 7.30
N ARG A 142 -12.77 -3.46 8.49
CA ARG A 142 -13.04 -4.87 8.85
C ARG A 142 -14.06 -5.52 7.93
N HIS A 143 -15.02 -4.76 7.39
CA HIS A 143 -16.00 -5.27 6.43
C HIS A 143 -15.33 -5.78 5.16
N TYR A 144 -14.36 -5.03 4.64
CA TYR A 144 -13.62 -5.35 3.43
C TYR A 144 -12.55 -6.43 3.69
N THR A 145 -11.86 -6.36 4.83
CA THR A 145 -10.89 -7.39 5.23
C THR A 145 -11.56 -8.76 5.38
N ARG A 146 -12.79 -8.83 5.90
CA ARG A 146 -13.58 -10.08 5.96
C ARG A 146 -13.94 -10.62 4.57
N LYS A 147 -14.19 -9.74 3.61
CA LYS A 147 -14.41 -10.08 2.20
C LYS A 147 -13.11 -10.36 1.43
N LYS A 148 -11.95 -10.28 2.11
CA LYS A 148 -10.61 -10.51 1.52
C LYS A 148 -10.29 -9.52 0.40
N GLU A 149 -10.76 -8.29 0.53
CA GLU A 149 -10.55 -7.26 -0.50
C GLU A 149 -9.20 -6.52 -0.34
N PRO A 150 -8.55 -6.10 -1.44
CA PRO A 150 -7.37 -5.24 -1.45
C PRO A 150 -7.75 -3.82 -1.01
N LEU A 151 -7.20 -3.38 0.11
CA LEU A 151 -7.54 -2.12 0.75
C LEU A 151 -6.47 -1.06 0.55
N GLU A 152 -6.91 0.14 0.21
CA GLU A 152 -6.13 1.37 0.26
C GLU A 152 -6.64 2.26 1.39
N TYR A 153 -5.74 3.00 2.03
CA TYR A 153 -6.05 4.00 3.05
C TYR A 153 -5.70 5.39 2.54
N ILE A 154 -6.54 6.37 2.86
CA ILE A 154 -6.38 7.75 2.42
C ILE A 154 -6.50 8.65 3.64
N ASN A 155 -5.46 9.41 3.97
CA ASN A 155 -5.58 10.49 4.95
C ASN A 155 -5.90 11.79 4.20
N GLU A 156 -7.08 12.36 4.41
CA GLU A 156 -7.58 13.52 3.66
C GLU A 156 -6.82 14.83 3.93
N THR A 157 -5.81 14.81 4.78
CA THR A 157 -4.98 15.97 5.09
C THR A 157 -3.51 15.66 4.89
N ASP A 158 -2.71 16.71 4.77
CA ASP A 158 -1.26 16.59 4.80
C ASP A 158 -0.79 15.89 6.09
N ILE A 159 0.33 15.17 6.00
CA ILE A 159 0.92 14.44 7.13
C ILE A 159 2.27 15.09 7.48
N PRO A 160 2.45 15.64 8.70
CA PRO A 160 3.72 16.21 9.13
C PRO A 160 4.84 15.17 9.10
N ILE A 161 5.98 15.50 8.49
CA ILE A 161 7.12 14.57 8.31
C ILE A 161 7.72 14.12 9.65
N GLN A 162 7.61 14.95 10.69
CA GLN A 162 8.06 14.61 12.06
C GLN A 162 7.36 13.39 12.67
N ASN A 163 6.18 13.02 12.14
CA ASN A 163 5.41 11.85 12.58
C ASN A 163 5.69 10.60 11.74
N VAL A 164 6.61 10.68 10.78
CA VAL A 164 6.86 9.67 9.74
C VAL A 164 8.28 9.16 9.83
N ILE A 165 8.48 7.88 9.54
CA ILE A 165 9.79 7.22 9.58
C ILE A 165 10.11 6.71 8.17
N LYS A 166 11.20 7.17 7.55
CA LYS A 166 11.75 6.51 6.36
C LYS A 166 12.36 5.18 6.80
N ILE A 167 11.87 4.06 6.26
CA ILE A 167 12.33 2.72 6.66
C ILE A 167 13.13 2.01 5.58
N GLY A 168 13.15 2.52 4.35
CA GLY A 168 13.95 1.95 3.29
C GLY A 168 13.82 2.67 1.97
N GLU A 169 14.65 2.23 1.03
CA GLU A 169 14.81 2.80 -0.30
C GLU A 169 15.30 1.71 -1.27
N ALA A 170 14.80 1.71 -2.50
CA ALA A 170 15.21 0.75 -3.51
C ALA A 170 15.12 1.31 -4.92
N ASN A 171 16.10 0.97 -5.75
CA ASN A 171 16.00 1.15 -7.20
C ASN A 171 15.11 0.03 -7.78
N SER A 172 14.09 0.39 -8.55
CA SER A 172 13.17 -0.57 -9.19
C SER A 172 13.69 -1.15 -10.50
N GLY A 173 14.72 -0.55 -11.09
CA GLY A 173 15.23 -0.87 -12.43
C GLY A 173 14.27 -0.46 -13.54
N PHE A 174 13.25 0.35 -13.23
CA PHE A 174 12.16 0.70 -14.12
C PHE A 174 11.88 2.20 -14.08
N ASN A 175 11.53 2.76 -15.23
CA ASN A 175 11.07 4.14 -15.38
C ASN A 175 9.79 4.13 -16.23
N LEU A 176 8.67 4.58 -15.65
CA LEU A 176 7.37 4.60 -16.31
C LEU A 176 7.28 5.64 -17.43
N GLU A 177 7.87 6.82 -17.24
CA GLU A 177 7.85 7.90 -18.24
C GLU A 177 8.56 7.44 -19.52
N LYS A 178 9.76 6.87 -19.40
CA LYS A 178 10.50 6.29 -20.54
C LYS A 178 9.75 5.13 -21.19
N ALA A 179 9.09 4.29 -20.38
CA ALA A 179 8.30 3.18 -20.91
C ALA A 179 7.14 3.66 -21.81
N PHE A 180 6.51 4.79 -21.48
CA PHE A 180 5.46 5.37 -22.34
C PHE A 180 6.02 6.00 -23.62
N GLU A 181 7.24 6.54 -23.60
CA GLU A 181 7.89 7.12 -24.78
C GLU A 181 8.31 6.05 -25.80
N GLU A 182 8.80 4.90 -25.32
CA GLU A 182 9.40 3.87 -26.16
C GLU A 182 8.37 2.96 -26.87
N MET A 183 7.10 2.93 -26.44
CA MET A 183 5.90 2.25 -27.00
C MET A 183 6.04 0.81 -27.56
N ASN A 184 7.17 0.14 -27.41
CA ASN A 184 7.53 -1.05 -28.21
C ASN A 184 7.84 -2.32 -27.41
N GLU A 185 7.81 -2.30 -26.07
CA GLU A 185 8.10 -3.50 -25.26
C GLU A 185 6.99 -3.87 -24.28
N ASN A 186 6.96 -5.14 -23.88
CA ASN A 186 6.07 -5.63 -22.82
C ASN A 186 6.60 -5.19 -21.45
N TYR A 187 6.49 -3.89 -21.15
CA TYR A 187 7.04 -3.23 -19.95
C TYR A 187 6.55 -3.84 -18.64
N PHE A 188 5.43 -4.56 -18.68
CA PHE A 188 4.91 -5.31 -17.56
C PHE A 188 6.00 -6.22 -16.96
N ASP A 189 6.87 -6.87 -17.74
CA ASP A 189 7.83 -7.82 -17.16
C ASP A 189 9.06 -7.17 -16.53
N LYS A 190 9.26 -5.87 -16.70
CA LYS A 190 10.47 -5.17 -16.23
C LYS A 190 10.49 -4.92 -14.73
N ILE A 191 9.34 -4.91 -14.05
CA ILE A 191 9.28 -4.79 -12.58
C ILE A 191 9.19 -6.16 -11.92
N ASN A 192 10.26 -6.50 -11.18
CA ASN A 192 10.26 -7.59 -10.22
C ASN A 192 9.76 -7.10 -8.84
N VAL A 193 8.44 -7.19 -8.62
CA VAL A 193 7.77 -6.76 -7.38
C VAL A 193 8.44 -7.38 -6.15
N ALA A 194 8.76 -8.67 -6.20
CA ALA A 194 9.34 -9.40 -5.09
C ALA A 194 10.69 -8.80 -4.66
N GLN A 195 11.59 -8.65 -5.62
CA GLN A 195 12.94 -8.14 -5.38
C GLN A 195 12.91 -6.68 -4.88
N VAL A 196 12.03 -5.85 -5.45
CA VAL A 196 11.87 -4.46 -5.01
C VAL A 196 11.38 -4.39 -3.57
N LEU A 197 10.35 -5.17 -3.21
CA LEU A 197 9.84 -5.21 -1.84
C LEU A 197 10.89 -5.74 -0.84
N GLN A 198 11.70 -6.75 -1.19
CA GLN A 198 12.77 -7.21 -0.31
C GLN A 198 13.75 -6.09 0.01
N LYS A 199 14.19 -5.34 -1.00
CA LYS A 199 15.13 -4.23 -0.83
C LYS A 199 14.49 -3.10 -0.02
N LEU A 200 13.24 -2.74 -0.29
CA LEU A 200 12.53 -1.66 0.42
C LEU A 200 12.38 -1.91 1.91
N PHE A 201 12.24 -3.16 2.33
CA PHE A 201 12.01 -3.52 3.73
C PHE A 201 13.22 -4.25 4.35
N GLN A 202 14.38 -4.26 3.70
CA GLN A 202 15.56 -4.95 4.18
C GLN A 202 16.04 -4.37 5.52
N ASN A 203 16.42 -5.23 6.47
CA ASN A 203 16.89 -4.86 7.81
C ASN A 203 15.84 -4.11 8.65
N THR A 204 14.56 -4.25 8.32
CA THR A 204 13.44 -3.68 9.08
C THR A 204 12.65 -4.79 9.80
N PRO A 205 11.91 -4.47 10.89
CA PRO A 205 11.00 -5.44 11.51
C PRO A 205 9.95 -6.03 10.53
N GLU A 206 9.61 -5.29 9.49
CA GLU A 206 8.67 -5.66 8.44
C GLU A 206 9.21 -6.73 7.47
N GLU A 207 10.53 -6.89 7.38
CA GLU A 207 11.20 -7.76 6.40
C GLU A 207 10.68 -9.20 6.43
N LYS A 208 10.45 -9.75 7.63
CA LYS A 208 9.92 -11.11 7.81
C LYS A 208 8.56 -11.29 7.16
N CYS A 209 7.70 -10.26 7.21
CA CYS A 209 6.39 -10.30 6.58
C CYS A 209 6.51 -10.33 5.06
N ILE A 210 7.43 -9.55 4.49
CA ILE A 210 7.73 -9.57 3.05
C ILE A 210 8.24 -10.95 2.64
N ASN A 211 9.28 -11.47 3.32
CA ASN A 211 9.96 -12.72 2.95
C ASN A 211 9.05 -13.96 2.99
N LEU A 212 8.09 -14.02 3.91
CA LEU A 212 7.13 -15.14 3.98
C LEU A 212 6.28 -15.25 2.70
N ILE A 213 5.98 -14.11 2.09
CA ILE A 213 5.03 -14.03 0.98
C ILE A 213 5.73 -14.25 -0.35
N LEU A 214 6.99 -13.84 -0.46
CA LEU A 214 7.80 -14.09 -1.65
C LEU A 214 8.13 -15.57 -1.84
N LYS A 215 8.20 -16.34 -0.74
CA LYS A 215 8.28 -17.79 -0.83
C LYS A 215 6.99 -18.38 -1.43
N GLN A 216 5.82 -17.87 -1.07
CA GLN A 216 4.53 -18.35 -1.59
C GLN A 216 4.29 -17.97 -3.05
N CYS A 217 4.81 -16.84 -3.53
CA CYS A 217 4.69 -16.44 -4.94
C CYS A 217 5.64 -17.20 -5.89
N ASN A 218 6.72 -17.78 -5.36
CA ASN A 218 7.72 -18.54 -6.13
C ASN A 218 7.61 -20.07 -5.91
N SER A 219 6.59 -20.53 -5.19
CA SER A 219 6.25 -21.95 -5.00
C SER A 219 5.14 -22.36 -5.95
#